data_AF-A0A660Z113-F1
#
_entry.id   AF-A0A660Z113-F1
#
_cell.length_a   1.000
_cell.length_b   1.000
_cell.length_c   1.000
_cell.angle_alpha   90.00
_cell.angle_beta   90.00
_cell.angle_gamma   90.00
#
_symmetry.space_group_name_H-M   'P 1'
#
loop_
_entity.id
_entity.type
_entity.pdbx_description
1 polymer ?
#
loop_
_entity_poly.entity_id
_entity_poly.type
_entity_poly.pdbx_seq_one_letter_code
_entity_poly.pdbx_strand_id
1 'polypeptide(L)'
;MKNQELTQSKLLTLFVVVILLISASSLPAQNNSIINVTSNKYALQNLLTGIKSDNEGVQRSSIYFAGKYRIAESESALIEQLSKEENPSTRILITLVLFEMGSIEGLDAVKKLALNDVDPKVRRMSTHIYNEHLINDFDSSITLNK
;
A
#
# COMPACT_ATOMS: atom_id res chain seq x y z
N MET A 1 -11.74 -64.09 -19.45
CA MET A 1 -11.14 -63.44 -18.27
C MET A 1 -10.24 -62.26 -18.65
N LYS A 2 -9.14 -62.45 -19.41
CA LYS A 2 -8.16 -61.38 -19.73
C LYS A 2 -8.72 -60.13 -20.43
N ASN A 3 -9.65 -60.29 -21.38
CA ASN A 3 -10.30 -59.16 -22.07
C ASN A 3 -11.26 -58.37 -21.17
N GLN A 4 -11.83 -59.03 -20.16
CA GLN A 4 -12.81 -58.43 -19.25
C GLN A 4 -12.11 -57.58 -18.19
N GLU A 5 -10.93 -58.00 -17.72
CA GLU A 5 -10.07 -57.17 -16.86
C GLU A 5 -9.45 -55.99 -17.60
N LEU A 6 -9.13 -56.16 -18.89
CA LEU A 6 -8.61 -55.06 -19.72
C LEU A 6 -9.68 -53.98 -20.01
N THR A 7 -10.95 -54.36 -20.19
CA THR A 7 -12.04 -53.38 -20.28
C THR A 7 -12.32 -52.71 -18.93
N GLN A 8 -12.26 -53.45 -17.83
CA GLN A 8 -12.40 -52.91 -16.47
C GLN A 8 -11.31 -51.86 -16.15
N SER A 9 -10.04 -52.14 -16.47
CA SER A 9 -8.95 -51.20 -16.21
C SER A 9 -9.05 -49.92 -17.05
N LYS A 10 -9.50 -50.03 -18.31
CA LYS A 10 -9.78 -48.87 -19.16
C LYS A 10 -10.93 -48.02 -18.63
N LEU A 11 -12.00 -48.66 -18.14
CA LEU A 11 -13.13 -47.98 -17.50
C LEU A 11 -12.71 -47.27 -16.21
N LEU A 12 -11.91 -47.92 -15.38
CA LEU A 12 -11.36 -47.32 -14.16
C LEU A 12 -10.48 -46.11 -14.48
N THR A 13 -9.61 -46.24 -15.48
CA THR A 13 -8.71 -45.15 -15.91
C THR A 13 -9.52 -43.96 -16.43
N LEU A 14 -10.55 -44.21 -17.24
CA LEU A 14 -11.42 -43.17 -17.76
C LEU A 14 -12.17 -42.45 -16.62
N PHE A 15 -12.65 -43.20 -15.64
CA PHE A 15 -13.34 -42.66 -14.47
C PHE A 15 -12.42 -41.75 -13.63
N VAL A 16 -11.17 -42.16 -13.40
CA VAL A 16 -10.16 -41.35 -12.70
C VAL A 16 -9.86 -40.06 -13.45
N VAL A 17 -9.70 -40.12 -14.78
CA VAL A 17 -9.45 -38.93 -15.61
C VAL A 17 -10.62 -37.95 -15.55
N VAL A 18 -11.85 -38.44 -15.61
CA VAL A 18 -13.05 -37.59 -15.51
C VAL A 18 -13.13 -36.91 -14.14
N ILE A 19 -12.84 -37.61 -13.05
CA ILE A 19 -12.80 -37.03 -11.70
C ILE A 19 -11.72 -35.93 -11.60
N LEU A 20 -10.54 -36.18 -12.17
CA LEU A 20 -9.45 -35.21 -12.19
C LEU A 20 -9.82 -33.93 -12.95
N LEU A 21 -10.51 -34.07 -14.08
CA LEU A 21 -10.98 -32.94 -14.89
C LEU A 21 -12.07 -32.12 -14.18
N ILE A 22 -12.99 -32.77 -13.47
CA ILE A 22 -14.05 -32.07 -12.71
C ILE A 22 -13.44 -31.31 -11.52
N SER A 23 -12.45 -31.91 -10.85
CA SER A 23 -11.79 -31.33 -9.67
C SER A 23 -10.97 -30.06 -10.00
N ALA A 24 -10.47 -29.94 -11.23
CA ALA A 24 -9.73 -28.75 -11.66
C ALA A 24 -10.64 -27.50 -11.84
N SER A 25 -11.94 -27.71 -12.09
CA SER A 25 -12.91 -26.63 -12.34
C SER A 25 -13.53 -26.05 -11.06
N SER A 26 -13.38 -26.72 -9.92
CA SER A 26 -14.04 -26.37 -8.66
C SER A 26 -13.16 -25.62 -7.67
N LEU A 27 -12.01 -25.09 -8.08
CA LEU A 27 -11.27 -24.14 -7.24
C LEU A 27 -11.97 -22.78 -7.35
N PRO A 28 -12.67 -22.29 -6.30
CA PRO A 28 -13.13 -20.92 -6.31
C PRO A 28 -11.90 -20.01 -6.36
N ALA A 29 -11.64 -19.40 -7.50
CA ALA A 29 -10.84 -18.18 -7.57
C ALA A 29 -11.63 -17.12 -6.79
N GLN A 30 -11.37 -17.00 -5.48
CA GLN A 30 -12.03 -16.01 -4.64
C GLN A 30 -11.54 -14.63 -5.06
N ASN A 31 -12.24 -14.02 -6.03
CA ASN A 31 -12.17 -12.59 -6.30
C ASN A 31 -12.91 -11.86 -5.18
N ASN A 32 -12.34 -11.91 -3.97
CA ASN A 32 -12.77 -11.05 -2.89
C ASN A 32 -12.05 -9.72 -3.13
N SER A 33 -12.67 -8.82 -3.90
CA SER A 33 -12.19 -7.45 -4.01
C SER A 33 -12.02 -6.91 -2.59
N ILE A 34 -10.79 -6.61 -2.20
CA ILE A 34 -10.51 -6.02 -0.90
C ILE A 34 -10.95 -4.56 -1.00
N ILE A 35 -12.23 -4.32 -0.68
CA ILE A 35 -12.82 -2.98 -0.71
C ILE A 35 -12.20 -2.13 0.40
N ASN A 36 -11.81 -2.76 1.51
CA ASN A 36 -11.16 -2.08 2.62
C ASN A 36 -9.86 -2.80 3.01
N VAL A 37 -8.73 -2.12 2.76
CA VAL A 37 -7.38 -2.63 3.09
C VAL A 37 -7.21 -2.82 4.60
N THR A 38 -7.86 -1.98 5.42
CA THR A 38 -7.65 -1.97 6.87
C THR A 38 -8.34 -3.13 7.57
N SER A 39 -9.46 -3.62 7.03
CA SER A 39 -10.18 -4.77 7.60
C SER A 39 -9.57 -6.12 7.24
N ASN A 40 -8.69 -6.16 6.23
CA ASN A 40 -7.96 -7.37 5.85
C ASN A 40 -6.53 -7.31 6.38
N LYS A 41 -6.25 -8.11 7.42
CA LYS A 41 -4.93 -8.19 8.06
C LYS A 41 -3.78 -8.39 7.07
N TYR A 42 -3.95 -9.26 6.07
CA TYR A 42 -2.90 -9.52 5.09
C TYR A 42 -2.71 -8.36 4.12
N ALA A 43 -3.79 -7.69 3.72
CA ALA A 43 -3.69 -6.52 2.85
C ALA A 43 -2.95 -5.37 3.53
N LEU A 44 -3.33 -5.06 4.78
CA LEU A 44 -2.63 -4.05 5.58
C LEU A 44 -1.16 -4.45 5.79
N GLN A 45 -0.89 -5.69 6.20
CA GLN A 45 0.49 -6.15 6.41
C GLN A 45 1.32 -6.06 5.13
N ASN A 46 0.76 -6.40 3.97
CA ASN A 46 1.43 -6.29 2.68
C ASN A 46 1.71 -4.83 2.31
N LEU A 47 0.78 -3.91 2.57
CA LEU A 47 1.00 -2.48 2.37
C LEU A 47 2.15 -1.95 3.25
N LEU A 48 2.12 -2.28 4.55
CA LEU A 48 3.15 -1.86 5.51
C LEU A 48 4.53 -2.44 5.16
N THR A 49 4.57 -3.70 4.72
CA THR A 49 5.80 -4.34 4.24
C THR A 49 6.29 -3.71 2.95
N GLY A 50 5.36 -3.38 2.05
CA GLY A 50 5.65 -2.73 0.79
C GLY A 50 6.28 -1.36 0.97
N ILE A 51 5.79 -0.52 1.89
CA ILE A 51 6.36 0.79 2.24
C ILE A 51 7.85 0.68 2.62
N LYS A 52 8.26 -0.43 3.22
CA LYS A 52 9.62 -0.69 3.70
C LYS A 52 10.45 -1.56 2.74
N SER A 53 9.92 -1.84 1.55
CA SER A 53 10.56 -2.76 0.61
C SER A 53 11.83 -2.18 0.01
N ASP A 54 12.85 -3.02 -0.17
CA ASP A 54 14.06 -2.67 -0.93
C ASP A 54 13.81 -2.57 -2.44
N ASN A 55 12.65 -3.08 -2.91
CA ASN A 55 12.24 -2.89 -4.29
C ASN A 55 11.60 -1.51 -4.44
N GLU A 56 12.31 -0.57 -5.09
CA GLU A 56 11.88 0.81 -5.29
C GLU A 56 10.45 0.93 -5.88
N GLY A 57 10.12 0.07 -6.85
CA GLY A 57 8.80 0.09 -7.50
C GLY A 57 7.67 -0.31 -6.55
N VAL A 58 7.88 -1.36 -5.75
CA VAL A 58 6.93 -1.79 -4.71
C VAL A 58 6.81 -0.71 -3.64
N GLN A 59 7.94 -0.20 -3.17
CA GLN A 59 8.02 0.83 -2.13
C GLN A 59 7.23 2.08 -2.48
N ARG A 60 7.54 2.69 -3.62
CA ARG A 60 6.88 3.92 -4.08
C ARG A 60 5.40 3.69 -4.35
N SER A 61 5.03 2.53 -4.90
CA SER A 61 3.63 2.18 -5.16
C SER A 61 2.85 2.01 -3.86
N SER A 62 3.43 1.35 -2.86
CA SER A 62 2.82 1.20 -1.53
C SER A 62 2.68 2.54 -0.81
N ILE A 63 3.69 3.41 -0.86
CA ILE A 63 3.61 4.79 -0.33
C ILE A 63 2.48 5.56 -1.02
N TYR A 64 2.42 5.51 -2.35
CA TYR A 64 1.36 6.18 -3.11
C TYR A 64 -0.04 5.69 -2.72
N PHE A 65 -0.24 4.37 -2.60
CA PHE A 65 -1.54 3.82 -2.22
C PHE A 65 -1.93 4.15 -0.78
N ALA A 66 -0.96 4.20 0.14
CA ALA A 66 -1.20 4.63 1.51
C ALA A 66 -1.81 6.05 1.56
N GLY A 67 -1.25 7.00 0.80
CA GLY A 67 -1.78 8.36 0.70
C GLY A 67 -3.10 8.45 -0.07
N LYS A 68 -3.16 7.85 -1.26
CA LYS A 68 -4.34 7.85 -2.12
C LYS A 68 -5.61 7.39 -1.39
N TYR A 69 -5.47 6.37 -0.54
CA TYR A 69 -6.58 5.81 0.22
C TYR A 69 -6.61 6.27 1.68
N ARG A 70 -5.73 7.21 2.07
CA ARG A 70 -5.63 7.77 3.42
C ARG A 70 -5.64 6.70 4.52
N ILE A 71 -4.76 5.69 4.36
CA ILE A 71 -4.67 4.57 5.30
C ILE A 71 -3.93 5.03 6.56
N ALA A 72 -4.66 5.49 7.57
CA ALA A 72 -4.11 6.01 8.83
C ALA A 72 -3.15 5.02 9.52
N GLU A 73 -3.43 3.72 9.45
CA GLU A 73 -2.62 2.65 10.03
C GLU A 73 -1.21 2.54 9.41
N SER A 74 -0.96 3.20 8.28
CA SER A 74 0.34 3.23 7.60
C SER A 74 1.26 4.37 8.04
N GLU A 75 0.76 5.33 8.82
CA GLU A 75 1.48 6.57 9.15
C GLU A 75 2.83 6.31 9.82
N SER A 76 2.86 5.45 10.84
CA SER A 76 4.11 5.14 11.53
C SER A 76 5.14 4.50 10.60
N ALA A 77 4.71 3.67 9.64
CA ALA A 77 5.61 3.08 8.66
C ALA A 77 6.14 4.13 7.67
N LEU A 78 5.33 5.11 7.29
CA LEU A 78 5.73 6.23 6.44
C LEU A 78 6.76 7.12 7.14
N ILE A 79 6.53 7.50 8.40
CA ILE A 79 7.47 8.31 9.20
C ILE A 79 8.79 7.58 9.40
N GLU A 80 8.74 6.28 9.73
CA GLU A 80 9.94 5.45 9.84
C GLU A 80 10.69 5.39 8.51
N GLN A 81 9.99 5.16 7.39
CA GLN A 81 10.63 5.12 6.07
C GLN A 81 11.26 6.45 5.70
N LEU A 82 10.60 7.58 5.98
CA LEU A 82 11.14 8.91 5.70
C LEU A 82 12.50 9.14 6.38
N SER A 83 12.68 8.65 7.61
CA SER A 83 13.91 8.84 8.40
C SER A 83 15.15 8.15 7.84
N LYS A 84 14.97 7.11 7.01
CA LYS A 84 16.04 6.28 6.44
C LYS A 84 16.10 6.32 4.92
N GLU A 85 15.20 7.06 4.26
CA GLU A 85 15.08 7.09 2.81
C GLU A 85 16.16 7.95 2.16
N GLU A 86 16.99 7.34 1.32
CA GLU A 86 18.09 8.02 0.63
C GLU A 86 17.64 8.72 -0.65
N ASN A 87 16.62 8.20 -1.34
CA ASN A 87 16.14 8.75 -2.59
C ASN A 87 15.36 10.07 -2.37
N PRO A 88 15.85 11.22 -2.87
CA PRO A 88 15.19 12.50 -2.66
C PRO A 88 13.75 12.55 -3.18
N SER A 89 13.48 11.87 -4.30
CA SER A 89 12.14 11.85 -4.89
C SER A 89 11.17 11.00 -4.07
N THR A 90 11.65 9.95 -3.40
CA THR A 90 10.84 9.15 -2.47
C THR A 90 10.56 9.92 -1.18
N ARG A 91 11.54 10.66 -0.64
CA ARG A 91 11.29 11.56 0.51
C ARG A 91 10.22 12.60 0.23
N ILE A 92 10.25 13.22 -0.95
CA ILE A 92 9.20 14.17 -1.37
C ILE A 92 7.83 13.48 -1.49
N LEU A 93 7.78 12.26 -2.02
CA LEU A 93 6.53 11.50 -2.10
C LEU A 93 5.96 11.21 -0.69
N ILE A 94 6.78 10.74 0.25
CA ILE A 94 6.34 10.48 1.62
C ILE A 94 5.87 11.78 2.29
N THR A 95 6.59 12.90 2.07
CA THR A 95 6.21 14.23 2.57
C THR A 95 4.81 14.62 2.10
N LEU A 96 4.51 14.45 0.81
CA LEU A 96 3.20 14.76 0.25
C LEU A 96 2.11 13.88 0.88
N VAL A 97 2.37 12.58 1.02
CA VAL A 97 1.43 11.64 1.63
C VAL A 97 1.12 12.00 3.09
N LEU A 98 2.14 12.30 3.90
CA LEU A 98 1.95 12.69 5.30
C LEU A 98 1.17 14.00 5.43
N PHE A 99 1.42 14.96 4.54
CA PHE A 99 0.62 16.18 4.45
C PHE A 99 -0.85 15.90 4.09
N GLU A 100 -1.11 15.06 3.09
CA GLU A 100 -2.48 14.69 2.68
C GLU A 100 -3.26 13.91 3.74
N MET A 101 -2.55 13.20 4.63
CA MET A 101 -3.12 12.52 5.79
C MET A 101 -3.45 13.49 6.94
N GLY A 102 -2.67 14.58 7.08
CA GLY A 102 -2.99 15.72 7.93
C GLY A 102 -2.88 15.47 9.45
N SER A 103 -2.22 14.40 9.88
CA SER A 103 -1.95 14.15 11.29
C SER A 103 -0.91 15.14 11.84
N ILE A 104 -0.96 15.40 13.15
CA ILE A 104 -0.01 16.29 13.82
C ILE A 104 1.42 15.74 13.70
N GLU A 105 1.57 14.43 13.90
CA GLU A 105 2.84 13.71 13.83
C GLU A 105 3.42 13.71 12.41
N GLY A 106 2.58 13.48 11.39
CA GLY A 106 2.98 13.56 9.99
C GLY A 106 3.42 14.97 9.59
N LEU A 107 2.67 16.00 10.01
CA LEU A 107 3.01 17.40 9.74
C LEU A 107 4.28 17.86 10.46
N ASP A 108 4.55 17.36 11.68
CA ASP A 108 5.82 17.61 12.37
C ASP A 108 7.01 16.97 11.63
N ALA A 109 6.84 15.76 11.08
CA ALA A 109 7.85 15.13 10.23
C ALA A 109 8.11 15.94 8.95
N VAL A 110 7.06 16.44 8.29
CA VAL A 110 7.17 17.33 7.12
C VAL A 110 7.93 18.61 7.47
N LYS A 111 7.60 19.24 8.60
CA LYS A 111 8.29 20.44 9.10
C LYS A 111 9.78 20.19 9.34
N LYS A 112 10.13 19.09 10.00
CA LYS A 112 11.53 18.70 10.25
C LYS A 112 12.31 18.53 8.95
N LEU A 113 11.71 17.91 7.94
CA LEU A 113 12.33 17.74 6.62
C LEU A 113 12.55 19.08 5.91
N ALA A 114 11.54 19.97 5.94
CA ALA A 114 11.63 21.30 5.36
C ALA A 114 12.79 22.13 5.93
N LEU A 115 13.09 21.97 7.22
CA LEU A 115 14.16 22.69 7.90
C LEU A 115 15.54 22.05 7.70
N ASN A 116 15.63 20.72 7.71
CA ASN A 116 16.89 20.03 7.97
C ASN A 116 17.33 19.01 6.90
N ASP A 117 16.52 18.74 5.86
CA ASP A 117 16.95 17.78 4.83
C ASP A 117 18.27 18.21 4.20
N VAL A 118 19.16 17.27 3.89
CA VAL A 118 20.45 17.58 3.27
C VAL A 118 20.30 18.07 1.83
N ASP A 119 19.30 17.58 1.11
CA ASP A 119 19.02 17.93 -0.28
C ASP A 119 18.24 19.27 -0.34
N PRO A 120 18.80 20.33 -0.96
CA PRO A 120 18.12 21.62 -1.06
C PRO A 120 16.78 21.57 -1.81
N LYS A 121 16.64 20.66 -2.77
CA LYS A 121 15.38 20.46 -3.52
C LYS A 121 14.32 19.88 -2.60
N VAL A 122 14.68 18.90 -1.78
CA VAL A 122 13.75 18.30 -0.80
C VAL A 122 13.32 19.35 0.21
N ARG A 123 14.27 20.10 0.82
CA ARG A 123 13.93 21.20 1.73
C ARG A 123 12.93 22.16 1.12
N ARG A 124 13.22 22.69 -0.08
CA ARG A 124 12.34 23.65 -0.78
C ARG A 124 10.95 23.08 -1.03
N MET A 125 10.85 21.85 -1.53
CA MET A 125 9.56 21.21 -1.79
C MET A 125 8.77 20.99 -0.51
N SER A 126 9.40 20.49 0.54
CA SER A 126 8.77 20.27 1.85
C SER A 126 8.37 21.59 2.51
N THR A 127 9.13 22.68 2.33
CA THR A 127 8.71 24.03 2.77
C THR A 127 7.42 24.45 2.08
N HIS A 128 7.31 24.28 0.76
CA HIS A 128 6.07 24.62 0.05
C HIS A 128 4.89 23.78 0.52
N ILE A 129 5.09 22.47 0.69
CA ILE A 129 4.05 21.55 1.20
C ILE A 129 3.61 21.96 2.62
N TYR A 130 4.55 22.26 3.52
CA TYR A 130 4.23 22.68 4.88
C TYR A 130 3.51 24.02 4.94
N ASN A 131 3.91 24.99 4.11
CA ASN A 131 3.26 26.30 4.07
C ASN A 131 1.81 26.21 3.58
N GLU A 132 1.51 25.27 2.67
CA GLU A 132 0.14 25.00 2.23
C GLU A 132 -0.76 24.59 3.41
N HIS A 133 -0.25 23.80 4.36
CA HIS A 133 -0.98 23.48 5.58
C HIS A 133 -1.29 24.73 6.42
N LEU A 134 -0.31 25.62 6.61
CA LEU A 134 -0.49 26.85 7.39
C LEU A 134 -1.55 27.78 6.78
N ILE A 135 -1.59 27.87 5.45
CA ILE A 135 -2.60 28.67 4.73
C ILE A 135 -3.99 28.06 4.93
N ASN A 136 -4.13 26.75 4.75
CA ASN A 136 -5.41 26.04 4.91
C ASN A 136 -5.95 26.14 6.35
N ASP A 137 -5.08 26.04 7.35
CA ASP A 137 -5.46 26.21 8.77
C ASP A 137 -5.91 27.64 9.07
N PHE A 138 -5.20 28.63 8.53
CA PHE A 138 -5.55 30.04 8.68
C PHE A 138 -6.92 30.37 8.07
N ASP A 139 -7.18 29.93 6.84
CA ASP A 139 -8.46 30.15 6.16
C ASP A 139 -9.63 29.46 6.90
N SER A 140 -9.41 28.24 7.39
CA SER A 140 -10.38 27.51 8.21
C SER A 140 -10.74 28.28 9.48
N SER A 141 -9.75 28.88 10.16
CA SER A 141 -9.97 29.70 11.35
C SER A 141 -10.79 30.96 11.09
N ILE A 142 -10.66 31.58 9.90
CA ILE A 142 -11.44 32.77 9.53
C ILE A 142 -12.90 32.41 9.28
N THR A 143 -13.19 31.26 8.65
CA THR A 143 -14.57 30.83 8.34
C THR A 143 -15.38 30.44 9.57
N LEU A 144 -14.76 29.92 10.63
CA LEU A 144 -15.44 29.54 11.87
C LEU A 144 -15.79 30.73 12.79
N ASN A 145 -15.19 31.89 12.55
CA ASN A 145 -15.39 33.12 13.34
C ASN A 145 -16.38 34.12 12.70
N LYS A 146 -17.10 33.72 11.65
CA LYS A 146 -18.18 34.50 11.01
C LYS A 146 -19.54 33.88 11.30
#